data_AF-A0A9D7LNJ4-F1
#
_entry.id   AF-A0A9D7LNJ4-F1
#
_cell.length_a   1.000
_cell.length_b   1.000
_cell.length_c   1.000
_cell.angle_alpha   90.00
_cell.angle_beta   90.00
_cell.angle_gamma   90.00
#
_symmetry.space_group_name_H-M   'P 1'
#
loop_
_entity.id
_entity.type
_entity.pdbx_description
1 polymer ?
#
loop_
_entity_poly.entity_id
_entity_poly.type
_entity_poly.pdbx_seq_one_letter_code
_entity_poly.pdbx_strand_id
1 'polypeptide(L)' 'MAKPNYQFEKRQRDLAKKSKQEEKRRQKQAEKPSDSSGENETASTPSAPSHERP' A
#
# COMPACT_ATOMS: atom_id res chain seq x y z
N MET A 1 4.43 -9.22 -30.36
CA MET A 1 4.66 -8.65 -29.01
C MET A 1 3.54 -9.15 -28.12
N ALA A 2 3.85 -9.89 -27.05
CA ALA A 2 2.82 -10.29 -26.10
C ALA A 2 2.19 -9.03 -25.49
N LYS A 3 0.86 -9.00 -25.38
CA LYS A 3 0.16 -7.89 -24.72
C LYS A 3 0.73 -7.76 -23.30
N PRO A 4 1.31 -6.62 -22.91
CA PRO A 4 1.80 -6.44 -21.55
C PRO A 4 0.60 -6.57 -20.61
N ASN A 5 0.66 -7.51 -19.66
CA ASN A 5 -0.41 -7.72 -18.70
C ASN A 5 -0.26 -6.71 -17.55
N TYR A 6 -0.59 -5.45 -17.86
CA TYR A 6 -0.52 -4.33 -16.91
C TYR A 6 -1.36 -4.56 -15.66
N GLN A 7 -2.43 -5.36 -15.74
CA GLN A 7 -3.26 -5.69 -14.58
C GLN A 7 -2.51 -6.58 -13.57
N PHE A 8 -1.73 -7.54 -14.07
CA PHE A 8 -0.89 -8.38 -13.23
C PHE A 8 0.27 -7.59 -12.62
N GLU A 9 0.98 -6.79 -13.41
CA GLU A 9 2.07 -5.94 -12.92
C GLU A 9 1.58 -4.94 -11.86
N LYS A 10 0.39 -4.35 -12.05
CA LYS A 10 -0.24 -3.48 -11.08
C LYS A 10 -0.50 -4.23 -9.76
N ARG A 11 -1.11 -5.41 -9.82
CA ARG A 11 -1.38 -6.23 -8.63
C ARG A 11 -0.09 -6.63 -7.91
N GLN A 12 0.98 -6.98 -8.64
CA GLN A 12 2.29 -7.28 -8.05
C GLN A 12 2.89 -6.06 -7.33
N ARG A 13 2.82 -4.87 -7.93
CA ARG A 13 3.29 -3.63 -7.29
C ARG A 13 2.48 -3.28 -6.04
N ASP A 14 1.16 -3.46 -6.07
CA ASP A 14 0.29 -3.20 -4.93
C ASP A 14 0.54 -4.20 -3.79
N LEU A 15 0.72 -5.48 -4.11
CA LEU A 15 1.10 -6.52 -3.13
C LEU A 15 2.46 -6.22 -2.50
N ALA A 16 3.47 -5.87 -3.30
CA ALA A 16 4.80 -5.53 -2.79
C ALA A 16 4.79 -4.31 -1.86
N LYS A 17 4.02 -3.26 -2.22
CA LYS A 17 3.84 -2.09 -1.36
C LYS A 17 3.15 -2.44 -0.05
N LYS A 18 2.07 -3.24 -0.11
CA LYS A 18 1.31 -3.68 1.07
C LYS A 18 2.18 -4.52 2.01
N SER A 19 2.88 -5.54 1.49
CA SER A 19 3.78 -6.37 2.30
C SER A 19 4.87 -5.53 2.97
N LYS A 20 5.47 -4.57 2.26
CA LYS A 20 6.49 -3.68 2.82
C LYS A 20 5.94 -2.76 3.91
N GLN A 21 4.70 -2.27 3.76
CA GLN A 21 4.04 -1.45 4.77
C GLN A 21 3.70 -2.28 6.02
N GLU A 22 3.17 -3.49 5.84
CA GLU A 22 2.85 -4.41 6.93
C GLU A 22 4.10 -4.87 7.69
N GLU A 23 5.19 -5.17 6.99
CA GLU A 23 6.46 -5.54 7.61
C GLU A 23 7.04 -4.38 8.43
N LYS A 24 7.07 -3.16 7.87
CA LYS A 24 7.47 -1.96 8.63
C LYS A 24 6.59 -1.73 9.85
N ARG A 25 5.27 -1.95 9.73
CA ARG A 25 4.34 -1.84 10.86
C ARG A 25 4.67 -2.86 11.95
N ARG A 26 4.95 -4.12 11.57
CA ARG A 26 5.33 -5.16 12.51
C ARG A 26 6.67 -4.89 13.18
N GLN A 27 7.67 -4.43 12.44
CA GLN A 27 8.97 -4.04 13.00
C GLN A 27 8.81 -2.89 14.00
N LYS A 28 8.11 -1.81 13.63
CA LYS A 28 7.79 -0.71 14.56
C LYS A 28 7.06 -1.18 15.83
N GLN A 29 6.12 -2.11 15.70
CA GLN A 29 5.38 -2.69 16.84
C GLN A 29 6.26 -3.57 17.73
N ALA A 30 7.16 -4.36 17.14
CA ALA A 30 8.08 -5.23 17.87
C ALA A 30 9.21 -4.44 18.57
N GLU A 31 9.70 -3.37 17.93
CA GLU A 31 10.79 -2.53 18.45
C GLU A 31 10.32 -1.54 19.52
N LYS A 32 9.03 -1.23 19.61
CA LYS A 32 8.52 -0.19 20.52
C LYS A 32 7.25 -0.63 21.26
N PRO A 33 7.35 -1.38 22.37
CA PRO A 33 6.26 -1.48 23.33
C PRO A 33 6.05 -0.18 24.14
N SER A 34 6.93 0.83 24.04
CA SER A 34 6.91 1.98 24.97
C SER A 34 6.89 3.40 24.39
N ASP A 35 7.08 3.65 23.08
CA ASP A 35 7.26 5.06 22.61
C ASP A 35 6.95 5.34 21.12
N SER A 36 5.79 4.96 20.57
CA SER A 36 5.36 5.55 19.28
C SER A 36 3.87 5.40 19.00
N SER A 37 3.07 6.22 19.68
CA SER A 37 1.89 6.81 19.03
C SER A 37 2.39 7.89 18.10
N GLY A 38 2.15 7.81 16.78
CA GLY A 38 2.34 9.02 15.97
C GLY A 38 2.40 8.92 14.46
N GLU A 39 2.92 7.85 13.85
CA GLU A 39 3.24 7.94 12.42
C GLU A 39 2.94 6.66 11.63
N ASN A 40 1.67 6.49 11.26
CA ASN A 40 1.28 5.76 10.05
C ASN A 40 -0.14 6.11 9.55
N GLU A 41 -0.51 7.39 9.57
CA GLU A 41 -1.73 7.89 8.90
C GLU A 41 -1.39 8.64 7.60
N THR A 42 -0.44 8.13 6.82
CA THR A 42 -0.25 8.62 5.46
C THR A 42 -0.23 7.45 4.48
N ALA A 43 -1.14 7.56 3.50
CA ALA A 43 -1.24 6.75 2.28
C ALA A 43 -1.99 5.42 2.38
N SER A 44 -3.31 5.48 2.54
CA SER A 44 -4.24 4.52 1.90
C SER A 44 -5.60 5.15 1.60
N THR A 45 -5.61 6.21 0.79
CA THR A 45 -6.76 6.55 -0.04
C THR A 45 -6.26 7.01 -1.41
N PRO A 46 -6.51 6.21 -2.45
CA PRO A 46 -7.28 6.76 -3.55
C PRO A 46 -8.58 5.98 -3.61
N SER A 47 -9.56 6.44 -2.83
CA SER A 47 -10.95 6.03 -3.01
C SER A 47 -11.45 6.59 -4.33
N ALA A 48 -11.76 5.68 -5.26
CA ALA A 48 -12.56 5.82 -6.47
C ALA A 48 -12.09 6.83 -7.55
N PRO A 49 -11.77 6.38 -8.78
CA PRO A 49 -11.98 7.23 -9.94
C PRO A 49 -13.48 7.25 -10.21
N SER A 50 -14.15 8.31 -9.75
CA SER A 50 -15.51 8.66 -10.16
C SER A 50 -15.53 8.76 -11.69
N HIS A 51 -16.02 7.71 -12.35
CA HIS A 51 -16.36 7.73 -13.76
C HIS A 51 -17.63 8.57 -13.91
N GLU A 52 -17.48 9.89 -14.02
CA GLU A 52 -18.57 10.76 -14.46
C GLU A 52 -18.28 11.18 -15.91
N ARG A 53 -19.08 10.62 -16.82
CA ARG A 53 -19.08 10.95 -18.26
C ARG A 53 -19.77 12.30 -18.46
N PRO A 54 -19.22 13.15 -19.34
CA PRO A 54 -20.04 13.87 -20.32
C PRO A 54 -19.85 13.30 -21.74
#